data_AF-E9IX48-F1
#
_entry.id   AF-E9IX48-F1
#
_cell.length_a   1.000
_cell.length_b   1.000
_cell.length_c   1.000
_cell.angle_alpha   90.00
_cell.angle_beta   90.00
_cell.angle_gamma   90.00
#
_symmetry.space_group_name_H-M   'P 1'
#
loop_
_entity.id
_entity.type
_entity.pdbx_description
1 polymer ?
#
loop_
_entity_poly.entity_id
_entity_poly.type
_entity_poly.pdbx_seq_one_letter_code
_entity_poly.pdbx_strand_id
1 'polypeptide(L)'
;MRQFPFTKSNKLLVTITNNNQPIDYFPLLFDDEFLNLIVEETNHYAEEVFCTGRKSKESRITRWKPVTCKEMLKFVALLLHTGTIKLQRL
;
A
#
# COMPACT_ATOMS: atom_id res chain seq x y z
N MET A 1 38.66 1.78 17.17
CA MET A 1 37.66 2.00 16.10
C MET A 1 37.82 3.43 15.58
N ARG A 2 37.94 3.64 14.26
CA ARG A 2 37.92 4.99 13.68
C ARG A 2 36.47 5.47 13.60
N GLN A 3 36.18 6.68 14.10
CA GLN A 3 34.87 7.31 13.94
C GLN A 3 34.86 8.12 12.65
N PHE A 4 33.81 7.95 11.85
CA PHE A 4 33.54 8.75 10.67
C PHE A 4 32.29 9.60 10.98
N PRO A 5 32.46 10.87 11.39
CA PRO A 5 31.32 11.71 11.73
C PRO A 5 30.46 11.98 10.49
N PHE A 6 29.15 11.91 10.64
CA PHE A 6 28.21 12.29 9.59
C PHE A 6 28.27 13.82 9.39
N THR A 7 28.72 14.26 8.23
CA THR A 7 28.92 15.69 7.90
C THR A 7 27.76 16.31 7.12
N LYS A 8 26.78 15.50 6.68
CA LYS A 8 25.62 16.01 5.95
C LYS A 8 24.58 16.58 6.91
N SER A 9 23.73 17.47 6.40
CA SER A 9 22.59 17.98 7.15
C SER A 9 21.55 16.88 7.35
N ASN A 10 21.10 16.67 8.58
CA ASN A 10 19.99 15.77 8.90
C ASN A 10 18.66 16.45 8.55
N LYS A 11 18.28 16.42 7.27
CA LYS A 11 17.07 17.05 6.74
C LYS A 11 16.44 16.18 5.65
N LEU A 12 15.16 16.42 5.38
CA LEU A 12 14.52 15.85 4.21
C LEU A 12 15.19 16.39 2.94
N LEU A 13 15.57 15.49 2.05
CA LEU A 13 16.26 15.83 0.80
C LEU A 13 15.28 16.05 -0.36
N VAL A 14 14.00 15.75 -0.15
CA VAL A 14 12.92 15.97 -1.11
C VAL A 14 12.20 17.26 -0.79
N THR A 15 11.93 18.06 -1.82
CA THR A 15 11.10 19.25 -1.72
C THR A 15 9.63 18.84 -1.72
N ILE A 16 8.90 19.18 -0.65
CA ILE A 16 7.45 19.02 -0.59
C ILE A 16 6.83 20.27 -1.23
N THR A 17 6.06 20.08 -2.30
CA THR A 17 5.46 21.19 -3.07
C THR A 17 4.18 21.74 -2.43
N ASN A 18 3.61 21.02 -1.47
CA ASN A 18 2.33 21.33 -0.85
C ASN A 18 2.49 22.03 0.52
N ASN A 19 1.38 22.23 1.25
CA ASN A 19 1.32 22.93 2.53
C ASN A 19 1.94 22.16 3.73
N ASN A 20 2.92 21.28 3.48
CA ASN A 20 3.61 20.46 4.48
C ASN A 20 2.67 19.71 5.44
N GLN A 21 1.51 19.26 4.97
CA GLN A 21 0.57 18.47 5.74
C GLN A 21 1.00 17.00 5.78
N PRO A 22 0.60 16.22 6.81
CA PRO A 22 0.98 14.81 6.91
C PRO A 22 0.70 13.98 5.64
N ILE A 23 -0.39 14.28 4.94
CA ILE A 23 -0.76 13.60 3.69
C ILE A 23 0.22 13.89 2.54
N ASP A 24 0.92 15.04 2.55
CA ASP A 24 1.84 15.44 1.49
C ASP A 24 3.11 14.58 1.47
N TYR A 25 3.41 13.89 2.58
CA TYR A 25 4.53 12.97 2.69
C TYR A 25 4.17 11.54 2.26
N PHE A 26 2.88 11.21 2.15
CA PHE A 26 2.43 9.86 1.80
C PHE A 26 2.93 9.40 0.42
N PRO A 27 2.89 10.23 -0.65
CA PRO A 27 3.38 9.83 -1.97
C PRO A 27 4.90 9.57 -2.03
N LEU A 28 5.67 9.99 -1.01
CA LEU A 28 7.09 9.65 -0.92
C LEU A 28 7.33 8.15 -0.63
N LEU A 29 6.31 7.48 -0.11
CA LEU A 29 6.35 6.06 0.25
C LEU A 29 5.46 5.22 -0.67
N PHE A 30 4.31 5.78 -1.07
CA PHE A 30 3.34 5.16 -1.97
C PHE A 30 3.13 6.08 -3.17
N ASP A 31 4.12 6.11 -4.06
CA ASP A 31 3.97 6.78 -5.35
C ASP A 31 2.98 6.03 -6.25
N ASP A 32 2.60 6.68 -7.35
CA ASP A 32 1.61 6.12 -8.28
C ASP A 32 2.12 4.84 -8.95
N GLU A 33 3.42 4.74 -9.24
CA GLU A 33 4.02 3.56 -9.87
C GLU A 33 3.94 2.35 -8.94
N PHE A 34 4.35 2.51 -7.69
CA PHE A 34 4.27 1.47 -6.67
C PHE A 34 2.82 1.08 -6.38
N LEU A 35 1.90 2.05 -6.29
CA LEU A 35 0.49 1.75 -6.06
C LEU A 35 -0.12 0.98 -7.24
N ASN A 36 0.22 1.35 -8.48
CA ASN A 36 -0.22 0.63 -9.68
C ASN A 36 0.33 -0.80 -9.69
N LEU A 37 1.62 -0.99 -9.36
CA LEU A 37 2.23 -2.31 -9.28
C LEU A 37 1.49 -3.23 -8.30
N ILE A 38 1.14 -2.72 -7.11
CA ILE A 38 0.37 -3.51 -6.12
C ILE A 38 -0.99 -3.92 -6.69
N VAL A 39 -1.66 -3.00 -7.40
CA VAL A 39 -2.96 -3.28 -8.03
C VAL A 39 -2.84 -4.35 -9.11
N GLU A 40 -1.84 -4.23 -9.98
CA GLU A 40 -1.58 -5.19 -11.06
C GLU A 40 -1.31 -6.58 -10.51
N GLU A 41 -0.38 -6.71 -9.57
CA GLU A 41 -0.03 -7.99 -8.94
C GLU A 41 -1.20 -8.60 -8.16
N THR A 42 -2.00 -7.78 -7.48
CA THR A 42 -3.19 -8.25 -6.75
C THR A 42 -4.23 -8.83 -7.70
N ASN A 43 -4.44 -8.17 -8.85
CA ASN A 43 -5.38 -8.62 -9.86
C ASN A 43 -4.89 -9.88 -10.58
N HIS A 44 -3.61 -9.91 -10.97
CA HIS A 44 -2.97 -11.07 -11.57
C HIS A 44 -3.07 -12.30 -10.67
N TYR A 45 -2.71 -12.17 -9.39
CA TYR A 45 -2.83 -13.26 -8.43
C TYR A 45 -4.28 -13.75 -8.28
N ALA A 46 -5.25 -12.84 -8.27
CA ALA A 46 -6.65 -13.24 -8.21
C ALA A 46 -7.11 -14.03 -9.45
N GLU A 47 -6.60 -13.70 -10.64
CA GLU A 47 -6.81 -14.48 -11.87
C GLU A 47 -6.16 -15.86 -11.79
N GLU A 48 -4.93 -15.96 -11.28
CA GLU A 48 -4.27 -17.25 -11.07
C GLU A 48 -5.06 -18.15 -10.11
N VAL A 49 -5.48 -17.61 -8.95
CA VAL A 49 -6.33 -18.32 -7.98
C VAL A 49 -7.67 -18.68 -8.63
N PHE A 50 -8.17 -17.82 -9.53
CA PHE A 50 -9.37 -18.11 -10.29
C PHE A 50 -9.15 -19.30 -11.25
N CYS A 51 -8.02 -19.39 -11.93
CA CYS A 51 -7.79 -20.44 -12.93
C CYS A 51 -7.36 -21.78 -12.32
N THR A 52 -6.70 -21.78 -11.17
CA THR A 52 -6.02 -22.98 -10.64
C THR A 52 -6.76 -23.73 -9.52
N GLY A 53 -7.70 -23.10 -8.82
CA GLY A 53 -8.39 -23.70 -7.67
C GLY A 53 -9.56 -24.61 -8.04
N ARG A 54 -9.74 -25.75 -7.32
CA ARG A 54 -11.06 -26.41 -7.22
C ARG A 54 -12.00 -25.47 -6.45
N LYS A 55 -13.01 -24.93 -7.11
CA LYS A 55 -13.94 -23.98 -6.48
C LYS A 55 -15.31 -24.59 -6.30
N SER A 56 -15.88 -24.42 -5.11
CA SER A 56 -17.32 -24.47 -4.97
C SER A 56 -17.92 -23.14 -5.49
N LYS A 57 -19.20 -23.15 -5.86
CA LYS A 57 -19.89 -21.96 -6.38
C LYS A 57 -19.90 -20.81 -5.37
N GLU A 58 -19.80 -21.14 -4.09
CA GLU A 58 -19.83 -20.26 -2.92
C GLU A 58 -18.47 -19.64 -2.59
N SER A 59 -17.38 -20.08 -3.25
CA SER A 59 -16.04 -19.52 -3.00
C SER A 59 -15.98 -18.05 -3.34
N ARG A 60 -15.42 -17.22 -2.45
CA ARG A 60 -15.35 -15.74 -2.64
C ARG A 60 -14.68 -15.34 -3.95
N ILE A 61 -13.71 -16.12 -4.44
CA ILE A 61 -12.99 -15.83 -5.68
C ILE A 61 -13.92 -15.89 -6.91
N THR A 62 -15.06 -16.60 -6.86
CA THR A 62 -16.03 -16.62 -7.98
C THR A 62 -16.73 -15.27 -8.18
N ARG A 63 -16.70 -14.40 -7.16
CA ARG A 63 -17.27 -13.05 -7.17
C ARG A 63 -16.20 -11.96 -7.23
N TRP A 64 -14.94 -12.33 -7.38
CA TRP A 64 -13.84 -11.38 -7.45
C TRP A 64 -14.02 -10.43 -8.63
N LYS A 65 -13.58 -9.18 -8.43
CA LYS A 65 -13.50 -8.16 -9.47
C LYS A 65 -12.14 -7.50 -9.37
N PRO A 66 -11.53 -7.09 -10.50
CA PRO A 66 -10.28 -6.36 -10.46
C PRO A 66 -10.38 -5.13 -9.54
N VAL A 67 -9.39 -4.97 -8.68
CA VAL A 67 -9.27 -3.81 -7.79
C VAL A 67 -8.71 -2.63 -8.56
N THR A 68 -9.15 -1.43 -8.20
CA THR A 68 -8.65 -0.17 -8.75
C THR A 68 -7.66 0.51 -7.79
N CYS A 69 -6.83 1.43 -8.30
CA CYS A 69 -5.91 2.21 -7.46
C CYS A 69 -6.63 2.98 -6.36
N LYS A 70 -7.85 3.48 -6.63
CA LYS A 70 -8.68 4.16 -5.62
C LYS A 70 -9.12 3.22 -4.50
N GLU A 71 -9.46 1.97 -4.82
CA GLU A 71 -9.82 0.97 -3.82
C GLU A 71 -8.60 0.50 -3.04
N MET A 72 -7.47 0.30 -3.71
CA MET A 72 -6.20 -0.02 -3.07
C MET A 72 -5.75 1.10 -2.11
N LEU A 73 -5.86 2.36 -2.51
CA LEU A 73 -5.55 3.49 -1.66
C LEU A 73 -6.44 3.53 -0.40
N LYS A 74 -7.74 3.25 -0.55
CA LYS A 74 -8.65 3.13 0.60
C LYS A 74 -8.25 1.96 1.51
N PHE A 75 -7.87 0.82 0.94
CA PHE A 75 -7.39 -0.32 1.69
C PHE A 75 -6.12 0.02 2.50
N VAL A 76 -5.14 0.67 1.88
CA VAL A 76 -3.92 1.15 2.57
C VAL A 76 -4.26 2.16 3.66
N ALA A 77 -5.18 3.09 3.40
CA ALA A 77 -5.62 4.07 4.41
C ALA A 77 -6.28 3.39 5.62
N LEU A 78 -7.13 2.38 5.39
CA LEU A 78 -7.72 1.58 6.47
C LEU A 78 -6.66 0.78 7.22
N LEU A 79 -5.69 0.20 6.52
CA LEU A 79 -4.59 -0.54 7.13
C LEU A 79 -3.77 0.35 8.06
N LEU A 80 -3.38 1.54 7.61
CA LEU A 80 -2.68 2.52 8.45
C LEU A 80 -3.56 2.96 9.64
N HIS A 81 -4.85 3.16 9.41
CA HIS A 81 -5.79 3.49 10.48
C HIS A 81 -5.85 2.38 11.55
N THR A 82 -5.82 1.10 11.15
CA THR A 82 -5.77 -0.02 12.11
C THR A 82 -4.52 -0.01 12.99
N GLY A 83 -3.40 0.57 12.52
CA GLY A 83 -2.21 0.78 13.34
C GLY A 83 -2.39 1.86 14.41
N THR A 84 -3.33 2.78 14.22
CA THR A 84 -3.62 3.89 15.15
C THR A 84 -4.72 3.58 16.16
N ILE A 85 -5.51 2.52 15.93
CA ILE A 85 -6.63 2.13 16.79
C ILE A 85 -6.43 0.72 17.35
N LYS A 86 -6.84 0.49 18.59
CA LYS A 86 -6.80 -0.85 19.18
C LYS A 86 -8.05 -1.61 18.76
N LEU A 87 -7.95 -2.43 17.71
CA LEU A 87 -9.04 -3.34 17.36
C LEU A 87 -9.20 -4.40 18.45
N GLN A 88 -10.44 -4.61 18.89
CA GLN A 88 -10.76 -5.76 19.71
C GLN A 88 -10.50 -7.01 18.86
N ARG A 89 -9.67 -7.92 19.37
CA ARG A 89 -9.47 -9.22 18.74
C ARG A 89 -10.79 -9.99 18.91
N LEU A 90 -11.43 -10.32 17.79
CA LEU A 90 -12.51 -11.29 17.73
C LEU A 90 -11.98 -12.69 18.06
#